data_AF-A0A5K3FWU4-F1
#
_entry.id   AF-A0A5K3FWU4-F1
#
_cell.length_a   1.000
_cell.length_b   1.000
_cell.length_c   1.000
_cell.angle_alpha   90.00
_cell.angle_beta   90.00
_cell.angle_gamma   90.00
#
_symmetry.space_group_name_H-M   'P 1'
#
loop_
_entity.id
_entity.type
_entity.pdbx_description
1 polymer ?
#
loop_
_entity_poly.entity_id
_entity_poly.type
_entity_poly.pdbx_seq_one_letter_code
_entity_poly.pdbx_strand_id
1 'polypeptide(L)'
;MPQVQIYVLGLTGFAAGTLGLYFACRHFYESQSRCTRKASKNNAAASPTNSKEQLDVQPTPIPCLSDRSPIDHNHPEVLERLLSLIPTSSTTVSSKIMKTILQMSNFNTNLPLFRSPNILNSLSSLLTFENSSDFSRSINVFVLNLFANIFVDDAVREHLITQMKRFSAMKVFLQHEEESIAFLRLLGNLSMLEDSCVSVREHAPELFGLIGSQSPAVRRQVLTVLLNLSCDAQCIDFLLLSKAPSEFGESVRNLFQDRDDEVIFGKSLKFLCNMYEGLQTHGLAHFPEGSAGWELLDAKADIALQTTLLPFSTGNMSTVLGDSQRLLQLLENCEQPSVCAYGSRVTVGTKIVAFLFRGGLLA
;
A
#
# COMPACT_ATOMS: atom_id res chain seq x y z
N MET A 1 -12.46 -2.22 -42.14
CA MET A 1 -12.62 -2.84 -40.80
C MET A 1 -12.41 -1.75 -39.76
N PRO A 2 -13.47 -1.25 -39.10
CA PRO A 2 -13.34 -0.16 -38.14
C PRO A 2 -12.95 -0.69 -36.75
N GLN A 3 -12.05 0.05 -36.11
CA GLN A 3 -11.57 -0.14 -34.74
C GLN A 3 -12.72 -0.03 -33.73
N VAL A 4 -12.81 -1.00 -32.83
CA VAL A 4 -13.67 -0.94 -31.65
C VAL A 4 -13.00 -0.05 -30.61
N GLN A 5 -13.44 1.20 -30.53
CA GLN A 5 -13.24 2.05 -29.36
C GLN A 5 -14.13 1.54 -28.23
N ILE A 6 -13.51 1.01 -27.17
CA ILE A 6 -14.21 0.67 -25.93
C ILE A 6 -14.38 1.95 -25.12
N TYR A 7 -15.63 2.31 -24.89
CA TYR A 7 -16.10 3.55 -24.26
C TYR A 7 -15.62 3.70 -22.81
N VAL A 8 -14.77 4.69 -22.55
CA VAL A 8 -14.63 5.32 -21.22
C VAL A 8 -15.77 6.34 -21.07
N LEU A 9 -17.00 5.84 -20.91
CA LEU A 9 -18.19 6.68 -20.75
C LEU A 9 -19.08 6.09 -19.65
N GLY A 10 -18.57 6.05 -18.42
CA GLY A 10 -19.32 5.60 -17.24
C GLY A 10 -18.97 6.32 -15.93
N LEU A 11 -18.03 7.28 -15.94
CA LEU A 11 -17.50 7.93 -14.72
C LEU A 11 -17.89 9.41 -14.56
N THR A 12 -18.44 10.06 -15.59
CA THR A 12 -18.72 11.52 -15.55
C THR A 12 -20.12 11.87 -15.03
N GLY A 13 -21.09 10.94 -15.02
CA GLY A 13 -22.45 11.22 -14.54
C GLY A 13 -22.65 11.12 -13.02
N PHE A 14 -21.85 10.30 -12.33
CA PHE A 14 -22.03 10.04 -10.89
C PHE A 14 -21.12 10.88 -9.98
N ALA A 15 -20.00 11.40 -10.50
CA ALA A 15 -19.10 12.30 -9.76
C ALA A 15 -19.75 13.65 -9.41
N ALA A 16 -20.67 14.14 -10.25
CA ALA A 16 -21.39 15.40 -10.01
C ALA A 16 -22.34 15.33 -8.81
N GLY A 17 -23.00 14.18 -8.58
CA GLY A 17 -23.90 13.99 -7.44
C GLY A 17 -23.16 13.83 -6.10
N THR A 18 -21.99 13.19 -6.11
CA THR A 18 -21.16 12.96 -4.91
C THR A 18 -20.41 14.24 -4.48
N LEU A 19 -19.84 14.97 -5.44
CA LEU A 19 -19.32 16.33 -5.19
C LEU A 19 -20.43 17.27 -4.70
N GLY A 20 -21.64 17.15 -5.25
CA GLY A 20 -22.81 17.90 -4.81
C GLY A 20 -23.17 17.69 -3.33
N LEU A 21 -23.04 16.46 -2.80
CA LEU A 21 -23.27 16.16 -1.39
C LEU A 21 -22.24 16.84 -0.48
N TYR A 22 -20.96 16.78 -0.85
CA TYR A 22 -19.89 17.47 -0.12
C TYR A 22 -20.11 18.99 -0.13
N PHE A 23 -20.40 19.59 -1.30
CA PHE A 23 -20.68 21.01 -1.40
C PHE A 23 -21.94 21.42 -0.64
N ALA A 24 -22.98 20.59 -0.62
CA ALA A 24 -24.20 20.84 0.16
C ALA A 24 -23.92 20.83 1.68
N CYS A 25 -23.19 19.84 2.18
CA CYS A 25 -22.80 19.78 3.59
C CYS A 25 -21.87 20.94 3.97
N ARG A 26 -20.89 21.27 3.12
CA ARG A 26 -20.00 22.43 3.28
C ARG A 26 -20.80 23.73 3.31
N HIS A 27 -21.69 23.94 2.35
CA HIS A 27 -22.53 25.15 2.28
C HIS A 27 -23.43 25.28 3.51
N PHE A 28 -23.97 24.17 4.02
CA PHE A 28 -24.74 24.15 5.26
C PHE A 28 -23.91 24.63 6.46
N TYR A 29 -22.67 24.14 6.62
CA TYR A 29 -21.77 24.56 7.70
C TYR A 29 -21.27 26.00 7.55
N GLU A 30 -20.96 26.43 6.33
CA GLU A 30 -20.63 27.83 6.06
C GLU A 30 -21.83 28.75 6.37
N SER A 31 -23.06 28.33 6.10
CA SER A 31 -24.27 29.06 6.45
C SER A 31 -24.48 29.12 7.98
N GLN A 32 -24.28 27.99 8.66
CA GLN A 32 -24.43 27.91 10.11
C GLN A 32 -23.38 28.76 10.87
N SER A 33 -22.12 28.70 10.46
CA SER A 33 -21.03 29.51 11.05
C SER A 33 -21.19 31.01 10.79
N ARG A 34 -21.77 31.40 9.63
CA ARG A 34 -22.17 32.79 9.37
C ARG A 34 -23.34 33.22 10.24
N CYS A 35 -24.33 32.36 10.46
CA CYS A 35 -25.46 32.64 11.35
C CYS A 35 -25.03 32.76 12.82
N THR A 36 -24.12 31.92 13.31
CA THR A 36 -23.60 32.02 14.69
C THR A 36 -22.70 33.24 14.87
N ARG A 37 -21.86 33.61 13.88
CA ARG A 37 -21.11 34.88 13.90
C ARG A 37 -21.99 36.12 13.85
N LYS A 38 -23.09 36.10 13.09
CA LYS A 38 -24.08 37.20 13.07
C LYS A 38 -24.88 37.28 14.36
N ALA A 39 -25.25 36.15 14.96
CA ALA A 39 -25.91 36.13 16.27
C ALA A 39 -24.97 36.65 17.39
N SER A 40 -23.67 36.31 17.34
CA SER A 40 -22.67 36.83 18.27
C SER A 40 -22.40 38.34 18.10
N LYS A 41 -22.38 38.85 16.85
CA LYS A 41 -22.29 40.30 16.59
C LYS A 41 -23.56 41.07 16.96
N ASN A 42 -24.74 40.47 16.79
CA ASN A 42 -26.01 41.12 17.13
C ASN A 42 -26.27 41.15 18.64
N ASN A 43 -25.68 40.23 19.42
CA ASN A 43 -25.74 40.25 20.87
C ASN A 43 -24.74 41.25 21.51
N ALA A 44 -23.76 41.75 20.74
CA ALA A 44 -22.82 42.78 21.19
C ALA A 44 -23.25 44.21 20.78
N ALA A 45 -24.33 44.37 20.03
CA ALA A 45 -24.79 45.67 19.49
C ALA A 45 -26.21 46.02 19.93
N ALA A 46 -26.51 45.86 21.22
CA ALA A 46 -27.76 46.31 21.83
C ALA A 46 -27.50 47.23 23.02
N SER A 47 -27.22 48.50 22.75
CA SER A 47 -27.70 49.64 23.56
C SER A 47 -27.57 50.96 22.79
N PRO A 48 -28.45 51.95 23.05
CA PRO A 48 -28.95 52.86 22.02
C PRO A 48 -28.44 54.29 22.19
N THR A 49 -28.26 55.03 21.09
CA THR A 49 -28.48 56.49 21.11
C THR A 49 -28.73 57.06 19.72
N ASN A 50 -29.67 58.01 19.70
CA ASN A 50 -30.21 58.77 18.58
C ASN A 50 -29.18 59.68 17.89
N SER A 51 -29.38 59.93 16.58
CA SER A 51 -29.70 61.25 15.98
C SER A 51 -29.07 61.47 14.59
N LYS A 52 -29.97 61.57 13.59
CA LYS A 52 -30.05 62.50 12.43
C LYS A 52 -28.89 62.74 11.46
N GLU A 53 -29.26 62.58 10.17
CA GLU A 53 -28.95 63.38 8.95
C GLU A 53 -27.46 63.57 8.58
N GLN A 54 -27.00 63.42 7.33
CA GLN A 54 -27.56 63.92 6.07
C GLN A 54 -26.82 63.27 4.87
N LEU A 55 -27.49 63.26 3.72
CA LEU A 55 -27.05 62.82 2.37
C LEU A 55 -25.77 63.52 1.90
N ASP A 56 -24.83 62.77 1.31
CA ASP A 56 -24.13 63.23 0.11
C ASP A 56 -23.64 62.05 -0.75
N VAL A 57 -23.90 62.12 -2.05
CA VAL A 57 -23.62 61.08 -3.05
C VAL A 57 -22.35 61.48 -3.81
N GLN A 58 -21.28 60.71 -3.65
CA GLN A 58 -20.17 60.66 -4.61
C GLN A 58 -19.87 59.20 -4.99
N PRO A 59 -19.66 58.90 -6.29
CA PRO A 59 -19.30 57.56 -6.75
C PRO A 59 -17.79 57.36 -6.60
N THR A 60 -17.36 56.68 -5.54
CA THR A 60 -15.95 56.30 -5.34
C THR A 60 -15.67 54.95 -6.01
N PRO A 61 -14.48 54.75 -6.63
CA PRO A 61 -14.21 53.63 -7.53
C PRO A 61 -14.20 52.30 -6.79
N ILE A 62 -14.67 51.25 -7.47
CA ILE A 62 -14.60 49.85 -7.01
C ILE A 62 -13.14 49.53 -6.63
N PRO A 63 -12.82 49.27 -5.36
CA PRO A 63 -11.50 48.76 -5.00
C PRO A 63 -11.41 47.33 -5.51
N CYS A 64 -10.45 47.07 -6.39
CA CYS A 64 -10.02 45.73 -6.75
C CYS A 64 -9.82 44.91 -5.47
N LEU A 65 -10.59 43.82 -5.33
CA LEU A 65 -10.42 42.80 -4.31
C LEU A 65 -9.12 42.02 -4.58
N SER A 66 -7.98 42.65 -4.31
CA SER A 66 -6.69 41.99 -4.18
C SER A 66 -6.20 42.22 -2.75
N ASP A 67 -6.92 41.61 -1.82
CA ASP A 67 -6.38 41.21 -0.51
C ASP A 67 -7.34 40.20 0.10
N ARG A 68 -7.17 38.94 -0.30
CA ARG A 68 -7.62 37.82 0.51
C ARG A 68 -6.38 37.03 0.89
N SER A 69 -5.99 37.19 2.15
CA SER A 69 -5.27 36.16 2.90
C SER A 69 -5.76 34.77 2.50
N PRO A 70 -4.88 33.75 2.39
CA PRO A 70 -5.30 32.40 2.06
C PRO A 70 -6.29 31.95 3.13
N ILE A 71 -7.56 31.82 2.75
CA ILE A 71 -8.59 31.31 3.65
C ILE A 71 -8.26 29.82 3.80
N ASP A 72 -7.95 29.41 5.02
CA ASP A 72 -7.78 28.00 5.37
C ASP A 72 -9.11 27.27 5.09
N HIS A 73 -9.12 26.45 4.03
CA HIS A 73 -10.35 25.98 3.37
C HIS A 73 -10.76 24.55 3.75
N ASN A 74 -10.21 24.01 4.83
CA ASN A 74 -10.41 22.63 5.24
C ASN A 74 -11.23 22.54 6.55
N HIS A 75 -12.55 22.33 6.45
CA HIS A 75 -13.44 22.12 7.60
C HIS A 75 -13.59 20.61 7.92
N PRO A 76 -12.85 20.07 8.89
CA PRO A 76 -12.92 18.64 9.25
C PRO A 76 -14.32 18.21 9.73
N GLU A 77 -15.15 19.14 10.23
CA GLU A 77 -16.50 18.87 10.72
C GLU A 77 -17.45 18.35 9.63
N VAL A 78 -17.17 18.70 8.37
CA VAL A 78 -17.92 18.17 7.21
C VAL A 78 -17.61 16.69 7.02
N LEU A 79 -16.34 16.32 7.11
CA LEU A 79 -15.89 14.95 6.95
C LEU A 79 -16.39 14.08 8.11
N GLU A 80 -16.32 14.57 9.34
CA GLU A 80 -16.88 13.87 10.52
C GLU A 80 -18.37 13.58 10.35
N ARG A 81 -19.15 14.55 9.87
CA ARG A 81 -20.59 14.36 9.64
C ARG A 81 -20.86 13.35 8.54
N LEU A 82 -20.12 13.40 7.43
CA LEU A 82 -20.25 12.39 6.37
C LEU A 82 -19.94 10.98 6.89
N LEU A 83 -18.90 10.84 7.70
CA LEU A 83 -18.55 9.57 8.33
C LEU A 83 -19.64 9.07 9.27
N SER A 84 -20.25 9.96 10.07
CA SER A 84 -21.35 9.59 10.97
C SER A 84 -22.62 9.09 10.26
N LEU A 85 -22.81 9.44 8.99
CA LEU A 85 -23.98 9.03 8.21
C LEU A 85 -23.84 7.64 7.60
N ILE A 86 -22.61 7.11 7.47
CA ILE A 86 -22.34 5.82 6.82
C ILE A 86 -23.07 4.66 7.52
N PRO A 87 -23.03 4.53 8.86
CA PRO A 87 -23.67 3.40 9.54
C PRO A 87 -25.20 3.45 9.50
N THR A 88 -25.79 4.65 9.38
CA THR A 88 -27.25 4.86 9.47
C THR A 88 -27.93 5.00 8.11
N SER A 89 -27.16 5.05 7.01
CA SER A 89 -27.67 5.24 5.66
C SER A 89 -27.89 3.92 4.92
N SER A 90 -28.65 3.95 3.82
CA SER A 90 -28.75 2.79 2.93
C SER A 90 -27.41 2.48 2.27
N THR A 91 -27.19 1.20 1.90
CA THR A 91 -25.95 0.72 1.26
C THR A 91 -25.52 1.58 0.06
N THR A 92 -26.47 1.99 -0.77
CA THR A 92 -26.24 2.89 -1.91
C THR A 92 -25.74 4.27 -1.49
N VAL A 93 -26.34 4.86 -0.47
CA VAL A 93 -25.95 6.18 0.04
C VAL A 93 -24.58 6.10 0.72
N SER A 94 -24.37 5.11 1.59
CA SER A 94 -23.08 4.87 2.24
C SER A 94 -21.95 4.64 1.23
N SER A 95 -22.20 3.88 0.16
CA SER A 95 -21.22 3.70 -0.92
C SER A 95 -20.89 5.01 -1.64
N LYS A 96 -21.89 5.87 -1.89
CA LYS A 96 -21.68 7.19 -2.50
C LYS A 96 -20.87 8.10 -1.58
N ILE A 97 -21.19 8.11 -0.29
CA ILE A 97 -20.43 8.86 0.72
C ILE A 97 -18.97 8.39 0.73
N MET A 98 -18.71 7.09 0.84
CA MET A 98 -17.35 6.56 0.85
C MET A 98 -16.58 6.86 -0.43
N LYS A 99 -17.21 6.75 -1.61
CA LYS A 99 -16.58 7.15 -2.88
C LYS A 99 -16.21 8.63 -2.90
N THR A 100 -17.06 9.50 -2.33
CA THR A 100 -16.79 10.94 -2.21
C THR A 100 -15.56 11.18 -1.35
N ILE A 101 -15.53 10.58 -0.16
CA ILE A 101 -14.44 10.72 0.80
C ILE A 101 -13.13 10.16 0.22
N LEU A 102 -13.18 9.01 -0.46
CA LEU A 102 -12.04 8.45 -1.20
C LEU A 102 -11.56 9.40 -2.32
N GLN A 103 -12.46 10.00 -3.10
CA GLN A 103 -12.07 10.99 -4.12
C GLN A 103 -11.37 12.21 -3.51
N MET A 104 -11.83 12.69 -2.35
CA MET A 104 -11.19 13.79 -1.65
C MET A 104 -9.75 13.44 -1.24
N SER A 105 -9.50 12.19 -0.85
CA SER A 105 -8.17 11.72 -0.43
C SER A 105 -7.11 11.73 -1.54
N ASN A 106 -7.52 11.79 -2.81
CA ASN A 106 -6.58 11.84 -3.94
C ASN A 106 -5.88 13.20 -4.11
N PHE A 107 -6.33 14.24 -3.40
CA PHE A 107 -5.80 15.59 -3.53
C PHE A 107 -5.00 15.97 -2.28
N ASN A 108 -3.70 16.25 -2.45
CA ASN A 108 -2.81 16.59 -1.33
C ASN A 108 -3.28 17.80 -0.52
N THR A 109 -3.99 18.74 -1.14
CA THR A 109 -4.60 19.91 -0.46
C THR A 109 -5.61 19.52 0.62
N ASN A 110 -6.19 18.32 0.54
CA ASN A 110 -7.19 17.81 1.47
C ASN A 110 -6.60 16.96 2.59
N LEU A 111 -5.30 16.62 2.56
CA LEU A 111 -4.66 15.82 3.62
C LEU A 111 -4.90 16.38 5.04
N PRO A 112 -4.85 17.70 5.28
CA PRO A 112 -5.13 18.24 6.61
C PRO A 112 -6.52 17.89 7.16
N LEU A 113 -7.52 17.61 6.31
CA LEU A 113 -8.85 17.18 6.74
C LEU A 113 -8.82 15.84 7.45
N PHE A 114 -7.87 14.96 7.12
CA PHE A 114 -7.83 13.60 7.64
C PHE A 114 -6.99 13.48 8.92
N ARG A 115 -6.30 14.53 9.35
CA ARG A 115 -5.39 14.50 10.51
C ARG A 115 -6.09 14.33 11.86
N SER A 116 -7.38 14.66 11.94
CA SER A 116 -8.13 14.59 13.19
C SER A 116 -8.16 13.14 13.71
N PRO A 117 -7.75 12.88 14.97
CA PRO A 117 -7.88 11.56 15.57
C PRO A 117 -9.31 11.02 15.52
N ASN A 118 -10.33 11.88 15.62
CA ASN A 118 -11.73 11.46 15.52
C ASN A 118 -12.06 10.91 14.13
N ILE A 119 -11.55 11.56 13.08
CA ILE A 119 -11.74 11.14 11.69
C ILE A 119 -11.03 9.83 11.42
N LEU A 120 -9.78 9.72 11.87
CA LEU A 120 -8.98 8.50 11.72
C LEU A 120 -9.59 7.31 12.46
N ASN A 121 -10.02 7.52 13.72
CA ASN A 121 -10.72 6.50 14.49
C ASN A 121 -12.06 6.11 13.84
N SER A 122 -12.82 7.07 13.32
CA SER A 122 -14.09 6.79 12.62
C SER A 122 -13.84 5.96 11.37
N LEU A 123 -12.86 6.33 10.53
CA LEU A 123 -12.48 5.56 9.36
C LEU A 123 -12.03 4.14 9.73
N SER A 124 -11.16 3.99 10.72
CA SER A 124 -10.71 2.69 11.19
C SER A 124 -11.87 1.84 11.75
N SER A 125 -12.88 2.46 12.37
CA SER A 125 -14.07 1.74 12.89
C SER A 125 -14.99 1.18 11.81
N LEU A 126 -14.89 1.69 10.58
CA LEU A 126 -15.65 1.17 9.44
C LEU A 126 -15.06 -0.12 8.88
N LEU A 127 -13.82 -0.48 9.25
CA LEU A 127 -13.21 -1.74 8.85
C LEU A 127 -13.87 -2.90 9.61
N THR A 128 -14.38 -3.88 8.86
CA THR A 128 -15.03 -5.07 9.42
C THR A 128 -14.14 -6.30 9.29
N PHE A 129 -14.00 -7.07 10.38
CA PHE A 129 -13.07 -8.19 10.53
C PHE A 129 -13.72 -9.59 10.54
N GLU A 130 -15.04 -9.69 10.52
CA GLU A 130 -15.76 -10.96 10.62
C GLU A 130 -16.94 -10.99 9.63
N ASN A 131 -17.21 -12.17 9.05
CA ASN A 131 -18.37 -12.50 8.20
C ASN A 131 -18.96 -11.31 7.44
N SER A 132 -18.13 -10.72 6.58
CA SER A 132 -18.45 -9.49 5.87
C SER A 132 -19.41 -9.75 4.71
N SER A 133 -20.52 -9.01 4.68
CA SER A 133 -21.34 -8.88 3.46
C SER A 133 -20.53 -8.24 2.32
N ASP A 134 -20.94 -8.43 1.07
CA ASP A 134 -20.28 -7.78 -0.10
C ASP A 134 -20.25 -6.25 0.05
N PHE A 135 -21.26 -5.68 0.70
CA PHE A 135 -21.28 -4.26 1.04
C PHE A 135 -20.17 -3.91 2.04
N SER A 136 -20.02 -4.66 3.13
CA SER A 136 -18.96 -4.46 4.13
C SER A 136 -17.56 -4.59 3.51
N ARG A 137 -17.36 -5.57 2.62
CA ARG A 137 -16.10 -5.73 1.86
C ARG A 137 -15.82 -4.52 0.98
N SER A 138 -16.82 -4.00 0.29
CA SER A 138 -16.68 -2.78 -0.52
C SER A 138 -16.27 -1.57 0.34
N ILE A 139 -16.82 -1.45 1.55
CA ILE A 139 -16.43 -0.40 2.49
C ILE A 139 -14.98 -0.59 2.95
N ASN A 140 -14.55 -1.82 3.27
CA ASN A 140 -13.15 -2.13 3.58
C ASN A 140 -12.22 -1.66 2.46
N VAL A 141 -12.52 -2.03 1.20
CA VAL A 141 -11.75 -1.60 0.03
C VAL A 141 -11.67 -0.07 -0.06
N PHE A 142 -12.76 0.67 0.16
CA PHE A 142 -12.72 2.12 0.14
C PHE A 142 -11.85 2.71 1.25
N VAL A 143 -11.97 2.21 2.49
CA VAL A 143 -11.21 2.71 3.63
C VAL A 143 -9.71 2.40 3.49
N LEU A 144 -9.35 1.19 3.08
CA LEU A 144 -7.96 0.79 2.85
C LEU A 144 -7.32 1.61 1.74
N ASN A 145 -8.03 1.80 0.63
CA ASN A 145 -7.54 2.64 -0.47
C ASN A 145 -7.41 4.10 -0.06
N LEU A 146 -8.32 4.61 0.76
CA LEU A 146 -8.24 5.95 1.32
C LEU A 146 -6.98 6.11 2.17
N PHE A 147 -6.74 5.19 3.11
CA PHE A 147 -5.52 5.23 3.93
C PHE A 147 -4.26 5.16 3.06
N ALA A 148 -4.26 4.32 2.02
CA ALA A 148 -3.14 4.25 1.08
C ALA A 148 -2.91 5.56 0.30
N ASN A 149 -3.92 6.43 0.16
CA ASN A 149 -3.74 7.74 -0.48
C ASN A 149 -3.18 8.80 0.50
N ILE A 150 -3.55 8.72 1.79
CA ILE A 150 -3.23 9.76 2.77
C ILE A 150 -2.07 9.42 3.71
N PHE A 151 -1.47 8.23 3.57
CA PHE A 151 -0.37 7.75 4.44
C PHE A 151 0.86 8.66 4.47
N VAL A 152 1.04 9.52 3.45
CA VAL A 152 2.16 10.46 3.36
C VAL A 152 2.11 11.53 4.46
N ASP A 153 0.95 11.72 5.09
CA ASP A 153 0.79 12.63 6.22
C ASP A 153 1.24 11.96 7.53
N ASP A 154 2.10 12.64 8.29
CA ASP A 154 2.74 12.06 9.49
C ASP A 154 1.73 11.65 10.56
N ALA A 155 0.73 12.49 10.85
CA ALA A 155 -0.28 12.18 11.87
C ALA A 155 -1.11 10.96 11.48
N VAL A 156 -1.39 10.82 10.17
CA VAL A 156 -2.09 9.65 9.66
C VAL A 156 -1.21 8.41 9.72
N ARG A 157 0.08 8.53 9.36
CA ARG A 157 1.04 7.43 9.42
C ARG A 157 1.24 6.91 10.84
N GLU A 158 1.42 7.80 11.82
CA GLU A 158 1.51 7.43 13.24
C GLU A 158 0.27 6.68 13.73
N HIS A 159 -0.93 7.14 13.33
CA HIS A 159 -2.17 6.43 13.61
C HIS A 159 -2.18 5.03 12.99
N LEU A 160 -1.81 4.91 11.72
CA LEU A 160 -1.77 3.63 11.01
C LEU A 160 -0.76 2.65 11.62
N ILE A 161 0.44 3.11 11.99
CA ILE A 161 1.44 2.31 12.71
C ILE A 161 0.84 1.78 14.02
N THR A 162 0.15 2.63 14.78
CA THR A 162 -0.52 2.22 16.01
C THR A 162 -1.62 1.17 15.77
N GLN A 163 -2.32 1.26 14.63
CA GLN A 163 -3.33 0.27 14.25
C GLN A 163 -2.74 -1.03 13.68
N MET A 164 -1.46 -1.10 13.28
CA MET A 164 -0.84 -2.31 12.67
C MET A 164 -0.97 -3.55 13.54
N LYS A 165 -0.90 -3.41 14.87
CA LYS A 165 -1.14 -4.54 15.78
C LYS A 165 -2.54 -5.13 15.61
N ARG A 166 -3.54 -4.29 15.34
CA ARG A 166 -4.91 -4.76 15.00
C ARG A 166 -4.97 -5.34 13.59
N PHE A 167 -4.04 -4.96 12.71
CA PHE A 167 -3.95 -5.53 11.37
C PHE A 167 -3.44 -6.98 11.37
N SER A 168 -2.86 -7.46 12.47
CA SER A 168 -2.53 -8.89 12.62
C SER A 168 -3.77 -9.81 12.59
N ALA A 169 -4.93 -9.31 13.02
CA ALA A 169 -6.21 -10.03 12.93
C ALA A 169 -6.81 -10.01 11.50
N MET A 170 -6.21 -9.27 10.56
CA MET A 170 -6.76 -9.03 9.22
C MET A 170 -6.41 -10.09 8.18
N LYS A 171 -6.10 -11.33 8.58
CA LYS A 171 -6.08 -12.48 7.64
C LYS A 171 -7.35 -12.56 6.81
N VAL A 172 -8.45 -12.02 7.33
CA VAL A 172 -9.74 -11.86 6.64
C VAL A 172 -9.62 -11.05 5.35
N PHE A 173 -8.83 -9.97 5.31
CA PHE A 173 -8.65 -9.17 4.09
C PHE A 173 -7.91 -9.94 3.00
N LEU A 174 -7.12 -10.95 3.38
CA LEU A 174 -6.38 -11.78 2.44
C LEU A 174 -7.25 -12.86 1.77
N GLN A 175 -8.52 -12.99 2.17
CA GLN A 175 -9.45 -13.98 1.64
C GLN A 175 -10.17 -13.53 0.35
N HIS A 176 -10.21 -12.22 0.08
CA HIS A 176 -10.91 -11.64 -1.06
C HIS A 176 -9.96 -10.77 -1.87
N GLU A 177 -9.89 -11.00 -3.19
CA GLU A 177 -8.88 -10.38 -4.05
C GLU A 177 -8.83 -8.85 -3.98
N GLU A 178 -9.98 -8.17 -4.05
CA GLU A 178 -10.02 -6.70 -4.00
C GLU A 178 -9.56 -6.12 -2.65
N GLU A 179 -9.96 -6.77 -1.55
CA GLU A 179 -9.53 -6.40 -0.20
C GLU A 179 -8.04 -6.66 -0.01
N SER A 180 -7.55 -7.82 -0.49
CA SER A 180 -6.13 -8.18 -0.49
C SER A 180 -5.31 -7.13 -1.22
N ILE A 181 -5.72 -6.73 -2.42
CA ILE A 181 -5.00 -5.73 -3.21
C ILE A 181 -4.98 -4.38 -2.49
N ALA A 182 -6.12 -3.92 -1.96
CA ALA A 182 -6.20 -2.65 -1.26
C ALA A 182 -5.35 -2.63 0.02
N PHE A 183 -5.37 -3.73 0.79
CA PHE A 183 -4.59 -3.89 2.01
C PHE A 183 -3.10 -3.97 1.72
N LEU A 184 -2.69 -4.83 0.77
CA LEU A 184 -1.28 -4.96 0.37
C LEU A 184 -0.73 -3.66 -0.23
N ARG A 185 -1.56 -2.86 -0.91
CA ARG A 185 -1.16 -1.53 -1.37
C ARG A 185 -0.84 -0.59 -0.22
N LEU A 186 -1.66 -0.60 0.84
CA LEU A 186 -1.39 0.16 2.06
C LEU A 186 -0.08 -0.31 2.73
N LEU A 187 0.11 -1.62 2.89
CA LEU A 187 1.36 -2.17 3.42
C LEU A 187 2.56 -1.86 2.53
N GLY A 188 2.38 -1.86 1.21
CA GLY A 188 3.41 -1.50 0.23
C GLY A 188 3.88 -0.07 0.42
N ASN A 189 2.95 0.86 0.61
CA ASN A 189 3.27 2.26 0.88
C ASN A 189 4.01 2.45 2.22
N LEU A 190 3.58 1.75 3.28
CA LEU A 190 4.19 1.86 4.60
C LEU A 190 5.56 1.16 4.68
N SER A 191 5.74 0.04 3.98
CA SER A 191 7.05 -0.65 3.91
C SER A 191 8.15 0.16 3.21
N MET A 192 7.80 1.22 2.47
CA MET A 192 8.79 2.12 1.85
C MET A 192 9.45 3.08 2.85
N LEU A 193 8.90 3.22 4.06
CA LEU A 193 9.33 4.22 5.03
C LEU A 193 9.99 3.53 6.23
N GLU A 194 11.15 4.04 6.64
CA GLU A 194 11.97 3.47 7.72
C GLU A 194 11.22 3.40 9.07
N ASP A 195 10.34 4.37 9.33
CA ASP A 195 9.57 4.45 10.58
C ASP A 195 8.43 3.44 10.68
N SER A 196 7.97 2.88 9.55
CA SER A 196 6.79 2.01 9.49
C SER A 196 7.08 0.62 8.96
N CYS A 197 8.17 0.40 8.22
CA CYS A 197 8.58 -0.92 7.74
C CYS A 197 8.73 -1.94 8.88
N VAL A 198 9.22 -1.51 10.04
CA VAL A 198 9.38 -2.32 11.27
C VAL A 198 8.07 -2.87 11.81
N SER A 199 6.94 -2.17 11.60
CA SER A 199 5.62 -2.68 11.97
C SER A 199 5.04 -3.57 10.87
N VAL A 200 5.29 -3.24 9.59
CA VAL A 200 4.81 -4.05 8.46
C VAL A 200 5.47 -5.43 8.41
N ARG A 201 6.75 -5.56 8.79
CA ARG A 201 7.48 -6.83 8.77
C ARG A 201 6.85 -7.90 9.67
N GLU A 202 6.10 -7.52 10.70
CA GLU A 202 5.40 -8.47 11.58
C GLU A 202 4.38 -9.35 10.83
N HIS A 203 3.97 -8.95 9.63
CA HIS A 203 3.09 -9.71 8.74
C HIS A 203 3.82 -10.61 7.73
N ALA A 204 5.15 -10.73 7.81
CA ALA A 204 5.95 -11.50 6.87
C ALA A 204 5.48 -12.95 6.66
N PRO A 205 5.10 -13.73 7.70
CA PRO A 205 4.61 -15.09 7.49
C PRO A 205 3.38 -15.17 6.59
N GLU A 206 2.43 -14.26 6.74
CA GLU A 206 1.24 -14.15 5.89
C GLU A 206 1.61 -13.72 4.46
N LEU A 207 2.52 -12.76 4.33
CA LEU A 207 2.98 -12.27 3.02
C LEU A 207 3.69 -13.38 2.24
N PHE A 208 4.51 -14.21 2.88
CA PHE A 208 5.15 -15.35 2.22
C PHE A 208 4.15 -16.31 1.58
N GLY A 209 3.00 -16.54 2.23
CA GLY A 209 1.94 -17.41 1.68
C GLY A 209 1.26 -16.85 0.43
N LEU A 210 1.36 -15.54 0.19
CA LEU A 210 0.75 -14.89 -0.97
C LEU A 210 1.65 -14.85 -2.21
N ILE A 211 2.92 -15.22 -2.08
CA ILE A 211 3.85 -15.32 -3.23
C ILE A 211 3.30 -16.31 -4.27
N GLY A 212 2.76 -17.45 -3.82
CA GLY A 212 2.14 -18.47 -4.65
C GLY A 212 0.68 -18.20 -5.05
N SER A 213 0.18 -16.97 -4.85
CA SER A 213 -1.22 -16.63 -5.18
C SER A 213 -1.52 -16.82 -6.67
N GLN A 214 -2.70 -17.35 -6.98
CA GLN A 214 -3.17 -17.48 -8.37
C GLN A 214 -3.53 -16.13 -9.01
N SER A 215 -3.68 -15.06 -8.23
CA SER A 215 -3.93 -13.71 -8.75
C SER A 215 -2.61 -12.98 -9.03
N PRO A 216 -2.30 -12.65 -10.29
CA PRO A 216 -1.13 -11.82 -10.62
C PRO A 216 -1.18 -10.45 -9.94
N ALA A 217 -2.38 -9.88 -9.74
CA ALA A 217 -2.53 -8.60 -9.07
C ALA A 217 -2.12 -8.68 -7.59
N VAL A 218 -2.53 -9.74 -6.89
CA VAL A 218 -2.09 -9.99 -5.50
C VAL A 218 -0.58 -10.23 -5.45
N ARG A 219 -0.04 -11.09 -6.34
CA ARG A 219 1.41 -11.36 -6.42
C ARG A 219 2.24 -10.10 -6.63
N ARG A 220 1.83 -9.22 -7.55
CA ARG A 220 2.53 -7.93 -7.77
C ARG A 220 2.55 -7.06 -6.52
N GLN A 221 1.47 -7.06 -5.74
CA GLN A 221 1.40 -6.25 -4.52
C GLN A 221 2.22 -6.86 -3.39
N VAL A 222 2.08 -8.16 -3.10
CA VAL A 222 2.87 -8.80 -2.04
C VAL A 222 4.37 -8.73 -2.31
N LEU A 223 4.80 -8.94 -3.57
CA LEU A 223 6.20 -8.78 -3.94
C LEU A 223 6.70 -7.34 -3.81
N THR A 224 5.80 -6.34 -3.90
CA THR A 224 6.16 -4.94 -3.59
C THR A 224 6.46 -4.79 -2.11
N VAL A 225 5.58 -5.29 -1.25
CA VAL A 225 5.77 -5.22 0.21
C VAL A 225 7.07 -5.94 0.60
N LEU A 226 7.24 -7.19 0.17
CA LEU A 226 8.41 -7.99 0.52
C LEU A 226 9.72 -7.42 -0.03
N LEU A 227 9.71 -6.86 -1.25
CA LEU A 227 10.89 -6.19 -1.80
C LEU A 227 11.25 -4.93 -1.02
N ASN A 228 10.26 -4.10 -0.64
CA ASN A 228 10.51 -2.91 0.15
C ASN A 228 11.10 -3.27 1.51
N LEU A 229 10.51 -4.27 2.19
CA LEU A 229 11.02 -4.78 3.45
C LEU A 229 12.45 -5.36 3.30
N SER A 230 12.75 -6.07 2.22
CA SER A 230 14.08 -6.67 2.06
C SER A 230 15.19 -5.66 1.75
N CYS A 231 14.85 -4.41 1.39
CA CYS A 231 15.82 -3.33 1.25
C CYS A 231 16.28 -2.73 2.59
N ASP A 232 15.54 -2.96 3.67
CA ASP A 232 15.84 -2.44 5.00
C ASP A 232 16.61 -3.45 5.85
N ALA A 233 17.73 -3.02 6.44
CA ALA A 233 18.63 -3.88 7.19
C ALA A 233 18.03 -4.43 8.49
N GLN A 234 17.06 -3.76 9.12
CA GLN A 234 16.39 -4.32 10.30
C GLN A 234 15.31 -5.33 9.89
N CYS A 235 14.69 -5.13 8.73
CA CYS A 235 13.65 -6.00 8.21
C CYS A 235 14.23 -7.29 7.64
N ILE A 236 15.39 -7.26 6.99
CA ILE A 236 15.98 -8.45 6.34
C ILE A 236 16.22 -9.61 7.33
N ASP A 237 16.80 -9.32 8.49
CA ASP A 237 17.03 -10.30 9.56
C ASP A 237 15.72 -10.94 10.01
N PHE A 238 14.69 -10.11 10.20
CA PHE A 238 13.37 -10.55 10.61
C PHE A 238 12.72 -11.42 9.53
N LEU A 239 12.80 -11.04 8.26
CA LEU A 239 12.27 -11.81 7.15
C LEU A 239 12.92 -13.19 7.08
N LEU A 240 14.24 -13.28 7.21
CA LEU A 240 14.97 -14.55 7.12
C LEU A 240 14.67 -15.48 8.31
N LEU A 241 14.48 -14.93 9.51
CA LEU A 241 14.14 -15.70 10.71
C LEU A 241 12.63 -16.01 10.84
N SER A 242 11.78 -15.33 10.07
CA SER A 242 10.34 -15.51 10.11
C SER A 242 9.95 -16.90 9.63
N LYS A 243 8.93 -17.47 10.30
CA LYS A 243 8.33 -18.74 9.90
C LYS A 243 7.76 -18.62 8.48
N ALA A 244 8.17 -19.54 7.62
CA ALA A 244 7.61 -19.67 6.29
C ALA A 244 6.43 -20.67 6.30
N PRO A 245 5.39 -20.44 5.51
CA PRO A 245 4.38 -21.46 5.23
C PRO A 245 5.01 -22.64 4.46
N SER A 246 4.40 -23.82 4.56
CA SER A 246 4.90 -25.05 3.93
C SER A 246 5.10 -24.93 2.42
N GLU A 247 4.30 -24.09 1.76
CA GLU A 247 4.30 -23.88 0.32
C GLU A 247 5.33 -22.81 -0.12
N PHE A 248 6.03 -22.16 0.81
CA PHE A 248 6.92 -21.04 0.50
C PHE A 248 8.08 -21.47 -0.40
N GLY A 249 8.79 -22.56 -0.07
CA GLY A 249 9.91 -23.05 -0.88
C GLY A 249 9.48 -23.37 -2.32
N GLU A 250 8.31 -23.99 -2.49
CA GLU A 250 7.74 -24.24 -3.83
C GLU A 250 7.37 -22.92 -4.54
N SER A 251 6.70 -22.00 -3.84
CA SER A 251 6.31 -20.70 -4.37
C SER A 251 7.52 -19.91 -4.87
N VAL A 252 8.62 -19.92 -4.12
CA VAL A 252 9.88 -19.29 -4.50
C VAL A 252 10.51 -19.95 -5.73
N ARG A 253 10.54 -21.29 -5.78
CA ARG A 253 11.03 -22.02 -6.96
C ARG A 253 10.21 -21.71 -8.21
N ASN A 254 8.91 -21.44 -8.05
CA ASN A 254 8.01 -21.14 -9.16
C ASN A 254 8.04 -19.67 -9.62
N LEU A 255 8.72 -18.75 -8.91
CA LEU A 255 8.82 -17.33 -9.30
C LEU A 255 9.41 -17.11 -10.69
N PHE A 256 10.22 -18.06 -11.19
CA PHE A 256 10.86 -18.00 -12.51
C PHE A 256 9.97 -18.55 -13.64
N GLN A 257 8.77 -19.06 -13.32
CA GLN A 257 7.78 -19.47 -14.31
C GLN A 257 7.00 -18.26 -14.87
N ASP A 258 6.90 -17.16 -14.12
CA ASP A 258 6.19 -15.94 -14.50
C ASP A 258 7.00 -15.00 -15.43
N ARG A 259 7.81 -15.54 -16.34
CA ARG A 259 8.71 -14.74 -17.19
C ARG A 259 7.98 -13.74 -18.07
N ASP A 260 6.72 -14.01 -18.39
CA ASP A 260 5.87 -13.16 -19.21
C ASP A 260 5.31 -11.95 -18.43
N ASP A 261 5.33 -11.98 -17.10
CA ASP A 261 4.99 -10.83 -16.25
C ASP A 261 6.26 -10.16 -15.74
N GLU A 262 6.81 -9.25 -16.55
CA GLU A 262 8.05 -8.53 -16.26
C GLU A 262 8.05 -7.84 -14.89
N VAL A 263 6.87 -7.40 -14.40
CA VAL A 263 6.74 -6.72 -13.11
C VAL A 263 6.91 -7.71 -11.96
N ILE A 264 6.26 -8.87 -12.04
CA ILE A 264 6.43 -9.93 -11.05
C ILE A 264 7.86 -10.43 -11.10
N PHE A 265 8.34 -10.78 -12.29
CA PHE A 265 9.65 -11.37 -12.47
C PHE A 265 10.79 -10.46 -12.01
N GLY A 266 10.76 -9.17 -12.39
CA GLY A 266 11.75 -8.20 -11.95
C GLY A 266 11.75 -7.96 -10.44
N LYS A 267 10.58 -7.95 -9.79
CA LYS A 267 10.49 -7.85 -8.32
C LYS A 267 11.01 -9.10 -7.63
N SER A 268 10.71 -10.27 -8.17
CA SER A 268 11.19 -11.56 -7.67
C SER A 268 12.71 -11.64 -7.67
N LEU A 269 13.37 -11.28 -8.78
CA LEU A 269 14.83 -11.28 -8.86
C LEU A 269 15.47 -10.35 -7.81
N LYS A 270 14.96 -9.13 -7.68
CA LYS A 270 15.47 -8.15 -6.70
C LYS A 270 15.23 -8.58 -5.27
N PHE A 271 14.04 -9.12 -4.99
CA PHE A 271 13.71 -9.65 -3.67
C PHE A 271 14.66 -10.80 -3.31
N LEU A 272 14.88 -11.75 -4.22
CA LEU A 272 15.83 -12.84 -4.00
C LEU A 272 17.26 -12.35 -3.82
N CYS A 273 17.73 -11.37 -4.62
CA CYS A 273 19.05 -10.77 -4.41
C CYS A 273 19.21 -10.26 -2.98
N ASN A 274 18.26 -9.46 -2.50
CA ASN A 274 18.31 -8.89 -1.16
C ASN A 274 18.29 -9.99 -0.07
N MET A 275 17.44 -11.01 -0.23
CA MET A 275 17.37 -12.14 0.71
C MET A 275 18.68 -12.94 0.77
N TYR A 276 19.29 -13.22 -0.39
CA TYR A 276 20.56 -13.95 -0.45
C TYR A 276 21.77 -13.14 0.02
N GLU A 277 21.76 -11.82 -0.19
CA GLU A 277 22.74 -10.91 0.41
C GLU A 277 22.62 -10.87 1.94
N GLY A 278 21.38 -10.84 2.46
CA GLY A 278 21.12 -10.98 3.89
C GLY A 278 21.62 -12.31 4.46
N LEU A 279 21.38 -13.43 3.76
CA LEU A 279 21.87 -14.76 4.15
C LEU A 279 23.41 -14.81 4.31
N GLN A 280 24.15 -14.18 3.39
CA GLN A 280 25.61 -14.12 3.46
C GLN A 280 26.10 -13.32 4.66
N THR A 281 25.39 -12.25 5.02
CA THR A 281 25.79 -11.34 6.09
C THR A 281 25.65 -11.97 7.49
N HIS A 282 24.71 -12.90 7.68
CA HIS A 282 24.44 -13.51 9.00
C HIS A 282 25.21 -14.79 9.32
N GLY A 283 25.90 -15.41 8.35
CA GLY A 283 26.57 -16.70 8.55
C GLY A 283 25.56 -17.86 8.69
N LEU A 284 25.74 -18.88 7.85
CA LEU A 284 24.72 -19.87 7.46
C LEU A 284 24.33 -20.92 8.51
N ALA A 285 24.76 -20.76 9.76
CA ALA A 285 24.62 -21.74 10.83
C ALA A 285 23.39 -21.51 11.76
N HIS A 286 22.50 -20.56 11.46
CA HIS A 286 21.54 -20.03 12.46
C HIS A 286 20.07 -19.95 12.04
N PHE A 287 19.66 -20.50 10.89
CA PHE A 287 18.24 -20.43 10.49
C PHE A 287 17.46 -21.64 11.03
N PRO A 288 16.39 -21.42 11.82
CA PRO A 288 15.52 -22.50 12.29
C PRO A 288 14.87 -23.22 11.10
N GLU A 289 14.69 -24.54 11.21
CA GLU A 289 13.93 -25.31 10.24
C GLU A 289 12.52 -24.71 10.06
N GLY A 290 12.10 -24.54 8.80
CA GLY A 290 10.83 -23.89 8.44
C GLY A 290 10.84 -22.35 8.54
N SER A 291 11.99 -21.72 8.76
CA SER A 291 12.16 -20.27 8.52
C SER A 291 12.36 -19.97 7.03
N ALA A 292 12.08 -18.74 6.60
CA ALA A 292 12.31 -18.35 5.21
C ALA A 292 13.78 -18.49 4.79
N GLY A 293 14.72 -18.19 5.68
CA GLY A 293 16.15 -18.40 5.43
C GLY A 293 16.49 -19.87 5.20
N TRP A 294 15.93 -20.77 6.00
CA TRP A 294 16.10 -22.22 5.81
C TRP A 294 15.56 -22.70 4.47
N GLU A 295 14.32 -22.32 4.14
CA GLU A 295 13.67 -22.70 2.87
C GLU A 295 14.40 -22.15 1.64
N LEU A 296 14.99 -20.94 1.74
CA LEU A 296 15.82 -20.39 0.67
C LEU A 296 17.11 -21.18 0.48
N LEU A 297 17.78 -21.59 1.55
CA LEU A 297 18.99 -22.41 1.47
C LEU A 297 18.71 -23.80 0.86
N ASP A 298 17.56 -24.39 1.16
CA ASP A 298 17.09 -25.63 0.52
C ASP A 298 16.81 -25.42 -0.98
N ALA A 299 16.11 -24.34 -1.34
CA ALA A 299 15.77 -24.01 -2.73
C ALA A 299 16.96 -23.49 -3.57
N LYS A 300 18.13 -23.23 -2.95
CA LYS A 300 19.28 -22.57 -3.57
C LYS A 300 19.71 -23.18 -4.90
N ALA A 301 19.86 -24.51 -4.96
CA ALA A 301 20.34 -25.19 -6.16
C ALA A 301 19.37 -25.03 -7.35
N ASP A 302 18.07 -25.13 -7.08
CA ASP A 302 17.02 -24.96 -8.08
C ASP A 302 16.95 -23.51 -8.58
N ILE A 303 17.06 -22.54 -7.67
CA ILE A 303 17.09 -21.12 -8.03
C ILE A 303 18.33 -20.82 -8.89
N ALA A 304 19.49 -21.36 -8.54
CA ALA A 304 20.72 -21.20 -9.33
C ALA A 304 20.58 -21.79 -10.74
N LEU A 305 20.03 -23.00 -10.85
CA LEU A 305 19.75 -23.63 -12.14
C LEU A 305 18.79 -22.79 -12.98
N GLN A 306 17.65 -22.40 -12.41
CA GLN A 306 16.65 -21.61 -13.12
C GLN A 306 17.18 -20.25 -13.57
N THR A 307 17.97 -19.58 -12.71
CA THR A 307 18.59 -18.29 -13.02
C THR A 307 19.63 -18.43 -14.14
N THR A 308 20.42 -19.51 -14.15
CA THR A 308 21.40 -19.81 -15.21
C THR A 308 20.74 -20.02 -16.57
N LEU A 309 19.50 -20.53 -16.58
CA LEU A 309 18.73 -20.78 -17.81
C LEU A 309 17.97 -19.55 -18.34
N LEU A 310 18.02 -18.41 -17.65
CA LEU A 310 17.37 -17.16 -18.08
C LEU A 310 17.97 -16.49 -19.33
N PRO A 311 19.30 -16.39 -19.49
CA PRO A 311 19.93 -15.64 -20.59
C PRO A 311 19.63 -16.21 -22.00
N PHE A 312 19.09 -17.43 -22.07
CA PHE A 312 18.75 -18.09 -23.34
C PHE A 312 17.32 -17.82 -23.83
N SER A 313 16.51 -17.05 -23.09
CA SER A 313 15.06 -16.99 -23.33
C SER A 313 14.44 -15.58 -23.43
N THR A 314 15.17 -14.49 -23.17
CA THR A 314 14.57 -13.14 -23.10
C THR A 314 15.30 -12.13 -23.98
N GLY A 315 14.65 -11.69 -25.06
CA GLY A 315 15.10 -10.56 -25.86
C GLY A 315 14.75 -9.24 -25.17
N ASN A 316 15.74 -8.36 -25.00
CA ASN A 316 15.60 -6.94 -24.62
C ASN A 316 15.24 -6.55 -23.18
N MET A 317 15.84 -7.16 -22.15
CA MET A 317 15.76 -6.63 -20.77
C MET A 317 17.15 -6.57 -20.09
N SER A 318 17.89 -5.46 -20.30
CA SER A 318 19.23 -5.26 -19.72
C SER A 318 19.25 -5.25 -18.19
N THR A 319 18.18 -4.77 -17.56
CA THR A 319 18.03 -4.73 -16.09
C THR A 319 17.83 -6.11 -15.50
N VAL A 320 16.96 -6.93 -16.11
CA VAL A 320 16.73 -8.33 -15.73
C VAL A 320 18.01 -9.15 -15.83
N LEU A 321 18.81 -8.93 -16.88
CA LEU A 321 20.10 -9.58 -17.03
C LEU A 321 21.07 -9.21 -15.90
N GLY A 322 21.14 -7.92 -15.54
CA GLY A 322 21.96 -7.45 -14.42
C GLY A 322 21.53 -8.05 -13.07
N ASP A 323 20.24 -8.04 -12.76
CA ASP A 323 19.70 -8.63 -11.54
C ASP A 323 19.90 -10.16 -11.50
N SER A 324 19.78 -10.84 -12.65
CA SER A 324 20.04 -12.29 -12.75
C SER A 324 21.52 -12.63 -12.52
N GLN A 325 22.44 -11.84 -13.09
CA GLN A 325 23.88 -12.01 -12.86
C GLN A 325 24.25 -11.76 -11.40
N ARG A 326 23.70 -10.71 -10.78
CA ARG A 326 23.87 -10.43 -9.35
C ARG A 326 23.37 -11.61 -8.51
N LEU A 327 22.18 -12.14 -8.82
CA LEU A 327 21.63 -13.28 -8.09
C LEU A 327 22.53 -14.52 -8.20
N LEU A 328 23.08 -14.82 -9.38
CA LEU A 328 24.02 -15.95 -9.56
C LEU A 328 25.28 -15.78 -8.69
N GLN A 329 25.88 -14.59 -8.68
CA GLN A 329 27.04 -14.30 -7.83
C GLN A 329 26.73 -14.48 -6.35
N LEU A 330 25.56 -14.03 -5.91
CA LEU A 330 25.12 -14.21 -4.53
C LEU A 330 24.89 -15.69 -4.18
N LEU A 331 24.33 -16.47 -5.10
CA LEU A 331 24.14 -17.90 -4.90
C LEU A 331 25.47 -18.65 -4.83
N GLU A 332 26.45 -18.32 -5.66
CA GLU A 332 27.77 -18.95 -5.63
C GLU A 332 28.47 -18.75 -4.28
N ASN A 333 28.38 -17.54 -3.72
CA ASN A 333 29.04 -17.16 -2.46
C ASN A 333 28.29 -17.59 -1.19
N CYS A 334 27.03 -18.01 -1.32
CA CYS A 334 26.21 -18.45 -0.19
C CYS A 334 26.48 -19.93 0.10
N GLU A 335 27.41 -20.28 0.99
CA GLU A 335 27.70 -21.70 1.31
C GLU A 335 26.43 -22.44 1.80
N GLN A 336 26.25 -23.72 1.41
CA GLN A 336 25.18 -24.52 2.04
C GLN A 336 25.67 -24.97 3.43
N PRO A 337 24.84 -24.95 4.47
CA PRO A 337 25.21 -25.57 5.73
C PRO A 337 25.58 -27.03 5.46
N SER A 338 26.79 -27.43 5.88
CA SER A 338 27.29 -28.78 5.65
C SER A 338 26.31 -29.78 6.25
N VAL A 339 25.70 -30.61 5.39
CA VAL A 339 24.85 -31.74 5.77
C VAL A 339 25.72 -32.78 6.47
N CYS A 340 26.03 -32.55 7.75
CA CYS A 340 26.71 -33.50 8.61
C CYS A 340 26.11 -33.57 10.03
N ALA A 341 25.00 -32.88 10.30
CA ALA A 341 24.38 -32.90 11.63
C ALA A 341 22.97 -33.52 11.70
N TYR A 342 22.24 -33.69 10.60
CA TYR A 342 20.89 -34.26 10.64
C TYR A 342 20.65 -35.26 9.51
N GLY A 343 20.16 -36.44 9.90
CA GLY A 343 20.13 -37.65 9.09
C GLY A 343 19.35 -37.52 7.78
N SER A 344 20.04 -37.88 6.70
CA SER A 344 19.52 -38.59 5.53
C SER A 344 18.22 -38.07 4.88
N ARG A 345 18.38 -37.10 3.97
CA ARG A 345 17.79 -37.23 2.62
C ARG A 345 18.87 -36.96 1.59
N VAL A 346 19.25 -38.04 0.90
CA VAL A 346 20.16 -38.01 -0.23
C VAL A 346 19.41 -37.45 -1.43
N THR A 347 19.84 -36.30 -1.93
CA THR A 347 19.61 -35.91 -3.32
C THR A 347 20.95 -35.53 -3.92
N VAL A 348 21.43 -36.42 -4.79
CA VAL A 348 22.67 -36.28 -5.56
C VAL A 348 22.50 -35.12 -6.53
N GLY A 349 23.29 -34.05 -6.36
CA GLY A 349 23.24 -32.88 -7.25
C GLY A 349 24.49 -32.01 -7.24
N THR A 350 25.59 -32.45 -6.64
CA THR A 350 26.84 -31.68 -6.62
C THR A 350 27.74 -32.13 -7.78
N LYS A 351 27.59 -31.53 -8.97
CA LYS A 351 28.58 -31.43 -10.07
C LYS A 351 27.97 -30.93 -11.40
N ILE A 352 27.40 -29.73 -11.48
CA ILE A 352 27.11 -29.09 -12.80
C ILE A 352 27.57 -27.61 -12.89
N VAL A 353 27.80 -26.90 -11.79
CA VAL A 353 28.14 -25.45 -11.88
C VAL A 353 29.56 -25.18 -12.42
N ALA A 354 30.47 -26.16 -12.37
CA ALA A 354 31.87 -25.94 -12.79
C ALA A 354 32.15 -26.08 -14.30
N PHE A 355 31.16 -26.44 -15.14
CA PHE A 355 31.44 -26.79 -16.55
C PHE A 355 31.07 -25.73 -17.59
N LEU A 356 30.41 -24.63 -17.22
CA LEU A 356 29.96 -23.62 -18.19
C LEU A 356 30.79 -22.31 -18.22
N PHE A 357 31.71 -22.09 -17.28
CA PHE A 357 32.56 -20.87 -17.25
C PHE A 357 34.01 -21.05 -17.72
N ARG A 358 34.37 -22.20 -18.32
CA ARG A 358 35.72 -22.44 -18.89
C ARG A 358 35.77 -22.67 -20.40
N GLY A 359 34.74 -22.28 -21.13
CA GLY A 359 34.65 -22.39 -22.59
C GLY A 359 34.91 -21.07 -23.32
N GLY A 360 36.07 -20.44 -23.08
CA GLY A 360 36.51 -19.27 -23.84
C GLY A 360 38.03 -19.26 -23.94
N LEU A 361 38.55 -19.83 -25.03
CA LEU A 361 39.87 -19.68 -25.69
C LEU A 361 40.38 -21.06 -26.15
N LEU A 362 40.26 -21.33 -27.45
CA LEU A 362 41.30 -21.83 -28.36
C LEU A 362 40.64 -22.32 -29.67
N ALA A 363 41.19 -21.84 -30.78
CA ALA A 363 40.82 -22.01 -32.20
C ALA A 363 39.80 -21.02 -32.76
#